data_AF-A0A0D0KXP3-F1
#
_entry.id   AF-A0A0D0KXP3-F1
#
_cell.length_a   1.000
_cell.length_b   1.000
_cell.length_c   1.000
_cell.angle_alpha   90.00
_cell.angle_beta   90.00
_cell.angle_gamma   90.00
#
_symmetry.space_group_name_H-M   'P 1'
#
loop_
_entity.id
_entity.type
_entity.pdbx_description
1 polymer ?
#
loop_
_entity_poly.entity_id
_entity_poly.type
_entity_poly.pdbx_seq_one_letter_code
_entity_poly.pdbx_strand_id
1 'polypeptide(L)' 'MLSSDALRRRLDSNFENAQQDLDSAALNMDAFSPEDWHAFNSAIRQSSTASWAANQEIVVKHNLAKAIINEIR' A
#
# COMPACT_ATOMS: atom_id res chain seq x y z
N MET A 1 -4.91 -16.06 -13.51
CA MET A 1 -3.72 -15.48 -12.86
C MET A 1 -3.63 -14.01 -13.22
N LEU A 2 -3.44 -13.12 -12.26
CA LEU A 2 -3.07 -11.73 -12.54
C LEU A 2 -1.62 -11.73 -13.05
N SER A 3 -1.33 -11.01 -14.14
CA SER A 3 0.05 -10.77 -14.54
C SER A 3 0.75 -9.90 -13.49
N SER A 4 2.07 -9.97 -13.40
CA SER A 4 2.83 -9.14 -12.47
C SER A 4 2.58 -7.64 -12.67
N ASP A 5 2.45 -7.20 -13.92
CA ASP A 5 2.16 -5.80 -14.21
C ASP A 5 0.74 -5.40 -13.81
N ALA A 6 -0.23 -6.31 -13.94
CA ALA A 6 -1.59 -6.07 -13.48
C ALA A 6 -1.66 -6.01 -11.94
N LEU A 7 -0.88 -6.84 -11.24
CA LEU A 7 -0.74 -6.77 -9.79
C LEU A 7 -0.12 -5.45 -9.37
N ARG A 8 0.99 -5.03 -10.01
CA ARG A 8 1.65 -3.76 -9.73
C ARG A 8 0.71 -2.56 -9.90
N ARG A 9 0.04 -2.45 -11.06
CA ARG A 9 -0.92 -1.36 -11.29
C ARG A 9 -2.03 -1.29 -10.24
N ARG A 10 -2.48 -2.45 -9.76
CA ARG A 10 -3.52 -2.51 -8.71
C ARG A 10 -2.97 -2.09 -7.34
N LEU A 11 -1.74 -2.48 -7.01
CA LEU A 11 -1.08 -2.05 -5.77
C LEU A 11 -0.82 -0.55 -5.78
N ASP A 12 -0.32 -0.01 -6.90
CA ASP A 12 -0.08 1.42 -7.09
C ASP A 12 -1.38 2.21 -6.95
N SER A 13 -2.45 1.82 -7.67
CA SER A 13 -3.76 2.49 -7.55
C SER A 13 -4.35 2.42 -6.14
N ASN A 14 -4.23 1.28 -5.45
CA ASN A 14 -4.69 1.15 -4.07
C ASN A 14 -3.90 2.04 -3.11
N PHE A 15 -2.58 2.17 -3.33
CA PHE A 15 -1.73 3.06 -2.54
C PHE A 15 -2.07 4.53 -2.78
N GLU A 16 -2.26 4.94 -4.04
CA GLU A 16 -2.70 6.29 -4.39
C GLU A 16 -4.04 6.64 -3.74
N ASN A 17 -5.04 5.75 -3.81
CA ASN A 17 -6.33 5.96 -3.17
C ASN A 17 -6.20 6.08 -1.64
N ALA A 18 -5.43 5.19 -1.01
CA ALA A 18 -5.24 5.24 0.45
C ALA A 18 -4.50 6.52 0.89
N GLN A 19 -3.60 7.05 0.06
CA GLN A 19 -2.95 8.33 0.32
C GLN A 19 -3.93 9.49 0.19
N GLN A 20 -4.79 9.48 -0.84
CA GLN A 20 -5.85 10.49 -1.01
C GLN A 20 -6.85 10.48 0.14
N ASP A 21 -7.22 9.30 0.63
CA ASP A 21 -8.10 9.14 1.80
C ASP A 21 -7.45 9.71 3.08
N LEU A 22 -6.15 9.45 3.28
CA LEU A 22 -5.38 10.02 4.39
C LEU A 22 -5.30 11.55 4.30
N ASP A 23 -4.96 12.09 3.14
CA ASP A 23 -4.87 13.53 2.92
C ASP A 23 -6.23 14.20 3.15
N SER A 24 -7.31 13.57 2.67
CA SER A 24 -8.68 14.04 2.88
C SER A 24 -9.08 13.99 4.35
N ALA A 25 -8.74 12.92 5.08
CA ALA A 25 -9.01 12.83 6.50
C ALA A 25 -8.23 13.88 7.31
N ALA A 26 -6.98 14.16 6.91
CA ALA A 26 -6.15 15.18 7.55
C ALA A 26 -6.71 16.60 7.34
N LEU A 27 -7.16 16.92 6.12
CA LEU A 27 -7.68 18.24 5.76
C LEU A 27 -9.03 18.55 6.41
N ASN A 28 -9.86 17.53 6.65
CA ASN A 28 -11.20 17.69 7.21
C ASN A 28 -11.26 17.45 8.73
N MET A 29 -10.12 17.20 9.39
CA MET A 29 -10.11 16.85 10.81
C MET A 29 -10.42 18.06 11.70
N ASP A 30 -11.49 17.99 12.48
CA ASP A 30 -11.64 18.85 13.66
C ASP A 30 -10.84 18.26 14.83
N ALA A 31 -9.89 19.04 15.35
CA ALA A 31 -9.00 18.65 16.44
C ALA A 31 -9.75 18.27 17.73
N PHE A 32 -10.99 18.72 17.90
CA PHE A 32 -11.82 18.41 19.06
C PHE A 32 -12.86 17.30 18.81
N SER A 33 -12.92 16.74 17.61
CA SER A 33 -13.83 15.65 17.25
C SER A 33 -13.16 14.28 17.42
N PRO A 34 -13.59 13.44 18.38
CA PRO A 34 -13.06 12.08 18.52
C PRO A 34 -13.32 11.22 17.28
N GLU A 35 -14.44 11.43 16.60
CA GLU A 35 -14.80 10.69 15.37
C GLU A 35 -13.82 10.99 14.24
N ASP A 36 -13.47 12.27 14.04
CA ASP A 36 -12.50 12.67 13.01
C ASP A 36 -11.09 12.16 13.34
N TRP A 37 -10.71 12.16 14.61
CA TRP A 37 -9.47 11.52 15.06
C TRP A 37 -9.46 10.01 14.77
N HIS A 38 -10.58 9.32 14.98
CA HIS A 38 -10.69 7.90 14.64
C HIS A 38 -10.58 7.66 13.12
N ALA A 39 -11.27 8.48 12.32
CA ALA A 39 -11.21 8.41 10.85
C ALA A 39 -9.78 8.65 10.34
N PHE A 40 -9.12 9.70 10.83
CA PHE A 40 -7.73 10.01 10.49
C PHE A 40 -6.77 8.88 10.87
N ASN A 41 -6.88 8.34 12.09
CA ASN A 41 -6.06 7.21 12.53
C ASN A 41 -6.30 5.95 11.68
N SER A 42 -7.54 5.71 11.25
CA SER A 42 -7.86 4.61 10.33
C SER A 42 -7.20 4.81 8.97
N ALA A 43 -7.28 6.02 8.42
CA ALA A 43 -6.66 6.37 7.14
C ALA A 43 -5.12 6.23 7.19
N ILE A 44 -4.48 6.62 8.30
CA ILE A 44 -3.03 6.40 8.52
C ILE A 44 -2.68 4.91 8.40
N ARG A 45 -3.43 4.05 9.10
CA ARG A 45 -3.19 2.59 9.09
C ARG A 45 -3.39 2.01 7.70
N GLN A 46 -4.41 2.47 6.98
CA GLN A 46 -4.70 2.02 5.64
C GLN A 46 -3.61 2.43 4.64
N SER A 47 -3.16 3.69 4.65
CA SER A 47 -2.04 4.16 3.82
C SER A 47 -0.75 3.39 4.13
N SER A 48 -0.45 3.18 5.42
CA SER A 48 0.72 2.39 5.85
C SER A 48 0.68 0.95 5.33
N THR A 49 -0.50 0.32 5.39
CA THR A 49 -0.71 -1.05 4.90
C THR A 49 -0.58 -1.13 3.38
N ALA A 50 -1.13 -0.16 2.66
CA ALA A 50 -1.03 -0.09 1.20
C ALA A 50 0.43 0.12 0.75
N SER A 51 1.16 1.00 1.43
CA SER A 51 2.60 1.22 1.19
C SER A 51 3.42 -0.06 1.42
N TRP A 52 3.16 -0.77 2.52
CA TRP A 52 3.81 -2.06 2.80
C TRP A 52 3.53 -3.07 1.68
N ALA A 53 2.27 -3.21 1.27
CA ALA A 53 1.86 -4.17 0.24
C ALA A 53 2.48 -3.86 -1.13
N ALA A 54 2.53 -2.58 -1.53
CA ALA A 54 3.18 -2.14 -2.76
C ALA A 54 4.68 -2.52 -2.76
N ASN A 55 5.36 -2.36 -1.63
CA ASN A 55 6.78 -2.73 -1.49
C ASN A 55 7.02 -4.24 -1.49
N GLN A 56 6.08 -5.07 -1.03
CA GLN A 56 6.24 -6.53 -1.05
C GLN A 56 6.31 -7.10 -2.47
N GLU A 57 5.73 -6.43 -3.46
CA GLU A 57 5.79 -6.87 -4.86
C GLU A 57 7.23 -6.95 -5.38
N ILE A 58 8.03 -5.94 -5.02
CA ILE A 58 9.46 -5.86 -5.37
C ILE A 58 10.24 -6.99 -4.68
N VAL A 59 9.96 -7.23 -3.40
CA VAL A 59 10.60 -8.29 -2.60
C VAL A 59 10.33 -9.66 -3.21
N VAL A 60 9.08 -9.96 -3.57
CA VAL A 60 8.68 -11.23 -4.18
C VAL A 60 9.39 -11.43 -5.53
N LYS A 61 9.39 -10.40 -6.40
CA LYS A 61 10.10 -10.48 -7.69
C LYS A 61 11.59 -10.77 -7.51
N HIS A 62 12.23 -10.05 -6.60
CA HIS A 62 13.65 -10.23 -6.33
C HIS A 62 13.96 -11.65 -5.85
N ASN A 63 13.19 -12.14 -4.86
CA ASN A 63 13.40 -13.47 -4.29
C ASN A 63 13.13 -14.58 -5.30
N LEU A 64 12.10 -14.45 -6.13
CA LEU A 64 11.80 -15.42 -7.19
C LEU A 64 12.92 -15.47 -8.23
N ALA A 65 13.39 -14.31 -8.70
CA ALA A 65 14.50 -14.24 -9.65
C ALA A 65 15.77 -14.91 -9.08
N LYS A 66 16.08 -14.65 -7.81
CA LYS A 66 17.21 -15.27 -7.11
C LYS A 66 17.06 -16.80 -7.02
N ALA A 67 15.87 -17.30 -6.69
CA ALA A 67 15.60 -18.72 -6.60
C ALA A 67 15.80 -19.43 -7.95
N ILE A 68 15.28 -18.86 -9.05
CA ILE A 68 15.45 -19.41 -10.41
C ILE A 68 16.93 -19.48 -10.81
N ILE A 69 17.70 -18.42 -10.55
CA ILE A 69 19.14 -18.38 -10.88
C ILE A 69 19.91 -19.45 -10.09
N ASN A 70 19.54 -19.66 -8.82
CA ASN A 70 20.21 -20.63 -7.96
C ASN A 70 19.93 -22.08 -8.39
N GLU A 71 18.77 -22.38 -8.99
CA GLU A 71 18.42 -23.73 -9.44
C GLU A 71 19.23 -24.17 -10.68
N ILE A 72 19.72 -23.22 -11.47
CA ILE A 72 20.54 -23.50 -12.67
C ILE A 72 22.01 -23.81 -12.28
N ARG A 73 22.39 -23.59 -11.01
CA ARG A 73 23.75 -23.81 -10.49
C ARG A 73 23.85 -25.11 -9.72
#